data_AF-A0A7C7TUP3-F1
#
_entry.id   AF-A0A7C7TUP3-F1
#
_cell.length_a   1.000
_cell.length_b   1.000
_cell.length_c   1.000
_cell.angle_alpha   90.00
_cell.angle_beta   90.00
_cell.angle_gamma   90.00
#
_symmetry.space_group_name_H-M   'P 1'
#
loop_
_entity.id
_entity.type
_entity.pdbx_description
1 polymer ?
#
loop_
_entity_poly.entity_id
_entity_poly.type
_entity_poly.pdbx_seq_one_letter_code
_entity_poly.pdbx_strand_id
1 'polypeptide(L)'
;PANGPLLFIPGSHKDGTLPAEHDIETTSYPLWTLDRETVTRLAEQGGIAAPVGKAGAMVVFHCNLVHASPPNISPFGRTIVYLSLCAVSNHIRRYKRAEFIAHRDFTPIAPLADNCLSDLGAEAA
;
A
#
# COMPACT_ATOMS: atom_id res chain seq x y z
N PRO A 1 13.45 -3.01 13.94
CA PRO A 1 12.83 -3.82 12.86
C PRO A 1 13.79 -3.99 11.67
N ALA A 2 14.30 -5.20 11.45
CA ALA A 2 15.42 -5.44 10.54
C ALA A 2 15.01 -5.85 9.11
N ASN A 3 13.75 -6.26 8.89
CA ASN A 3 13.30 -6.79 7.60
C ASN A 3 12.68 -5.74 6.66
N GLY A 4 13.09 -4.48 6.83
CA GLY A 4 12.64 -3.33 6.03
C GLY A 4 11.13 -3.09 6.15
N PRO A 5 10.58 -2.53 7.24
CA PRO A 5 9.15 -2.28 7.37
C PRO A 5 8.66 -1.21 6.39
N LEU A 6 7.34 -1.11 6.23
CA LEU A 6 6.72 0.02 5.55
C LEU A 6 6.92 1.28 6.40
N LEU A 7 7.41 2.34 5.77
CA LEU A 7 7.60 3.66 6.33
C LEU A 7 6.49 4.57 5.81
N PHE A 8 5.96 5.40 6.70
CA PHE A 8 4.96 6.41 6.39
C PHE A 8 5.46 7.78 6.81
N ILE A 9 5.01 8.82 6.11
CA ILE A 9 5.08 10.20 6.59
C ILE A 9 3.69 10.57 7.15
N PRO A 10 3.50 10.57 8.47
CA PRO A 10 2.21 10.88 9.09
C PRO A 10 1.67 12.24 8.63
N GLY A 11 0.36 12.30 8.36
CA GLY A 11 -0.31 13.54 7.95
C GLY A 11 -0.15 13.93 6.47
N SER A 12 0.82 13.37 5.74
CA SER A 12 1.08 13.72 4.32
C SER A 12 -0.13 13.58 3.38
N HIS A 13 -1.05 12.67 3.70
CA HIS A 13 -2.30 12.50 2.94
C HIS A 13 -3.20 13.75 2.89
N LYS A 14 -3.01 14.70 3.82
CA LYS A 14 -3.77 15.96 3.87
C LYS A 14 -3.40 16.92 2.74
N ASP A 15 -2.21 16.76 2.13
CA ASP A 15 -1.78 17.57 0.98
C ASP A 15 -2.44 17.08 -0.34
N GLY A 16 -3.28 16.03 -0.28
CA GLY A 16 -3.97 15.49 -1.44
C GLY A 16 -3.03 14.71 -2.36
N THR A 17 -3.28 14.76 -3.67
CA THR A 17 -2.43 14.08 -4.66
C THR A 17 -1.21 14.94 -4.97
N LEU A 18 -0.03 14.43 -4.67
CA LEU A 18 1.25 15.08 -4.96
C LEU A 18 1.72 14.73 -6.38
N PRO A 19 2.43 15.64 -7.06
CA PRO A 19 3.10 15.33 -8.33
C PRO A 19 4.05 14.16 -8.14
N ALA A 20 3.92 13.14 -8.99
CA ALA A 20 4.75 11.96 -8.98
C ALA A 20 5.22 11.66 -10.41
N GLU A 21 6.40 11.07 -10.52
CA GLU A 21 6.99 10.66 -11.79
C GLU A 21 7.10 9.14 -11.84
N HIS A 22 6.96 8.57 -13.04
CA HIS A 22 7.08 7.14 -13.23
C HIS A 22 8.54 6.78 -13.50
N ASP A 23 9.24 6.44 -12.43
CA ASP A 23 10.63 6.03 -12.46
C ASP A 23 10.73 4.58 -12.96
N ILE A 24 11.37 4.41 -14.11
CA ILE A 24 11.63 3.13 -14.77
C ILE A 24 13.12 2.74 -14.73
N GLU A 25 13.98 3.56 -14.15
CA GLU A 25 15.44 3.45 -14.28
C GLU A 25 16.13 3.20 -12.93
N THR A 26 15.76 3.93 -11.88
CA THR A 26 16.55 3.96 -10.63
C THR A 26 16.02 3.01 -9.56
N THR A 27 14.83 2.46 -9.77
CA THR A 27 14.16 1.54 -8.85
C THR A 27 14.21 0.10 -9.35
N SER A 28 14.04 -0.87 -8.45
CA SER A 28 14.09 -2.30 -8.80
C SER A 28 12.98 -2.76 -9.76
N TYR A 29 11.94 -1.94 -9.93
CA TYR A 29 10.81 -2.15 -10.84
C TYR A 29 10.10 -0.79 -11.06
N PRO A 30 9.44 -0.57 -12.21
CA PRO A 30 8.74 0.69 -12.49
C PRO A 30 7.83 1.15 -11.35
N LEU A 31 8.10 2.34 -10.80
CA LEU A 31 7.40 2.86 -9.63
C LEU A 31 7.09 4.35 -9.78
N TRP A 32 5.97 4.78 -9.21
CA TRP A 32 5.68 6.20 -9.06
C TRP A 32 6.43 6.76 -7.85
N THR A 33 7.31 7.74 -8.06
CA THR A 33 8.16 8.33 -7.05
C THR A 33 7.86 9.81 -6.87
N LEU A 34 8.15 10.33 -5.67
CA LEU A 34 8.12 11.75 -5.38
C LEU A 34 9.55 12.29 -5.43
N ASP A 35 9.68 13.57 -5.76
CA ASP A 35 10.97 14.25 -5.72
C ASP A 35 11.49 14.38 -4.28
N ARG A 36 12.81 14.57 -4.15
CA ARG A 36 13.49 14.62 -2.86
C ARG A 36 13.08 15.82 -2.01
N GLU A 37 12.77 16.96 -2.63
CA GLU A 37 12.38 18.17 -1.91
C GLU A 37 11.02 17.98 -1.24
N THR A 38 10.04 17.44 -1.97
CA THR A 38 8.72 17.09 -1.46
C THR A 38 8.81 16.09 -0.30
N VAL A 39 9.59 15.01 -0.45
CA VAL A 39 9.76 14.01 0.61
C VAL A 39 10.42 14.63 1.86
N THR A 40 11.45 15.47 1.67
CA THR A 40 12.16 16.14 2.77
C THR A 40 11.22 17.06 3.54
N ARG A 41 10.50 17.95 2.85
CA ARG A 41 9.51 18.87 3.45
C ARG A 41 8.48 18.12 4.28
N LEU A 42 7.89 17.06 3.71
CA LEU A 42 6.85 16.29 4.39
C LEU A 42 7.41 15.56 5.62
N ALA A 43 8.61 14.99 5.52
CA ALA A 43 9.26 14.31 6.63
C ALA A 43 9.65 15.27 7.76
N GLU A 44 10.10 16.49 7.45
CA GLU A 44 10.38 17.53 8.46
C GLU A 44 9.10 17.96 9.21
N GLN A 45 7.96 17.99 8.52
CA GLN A 45 6.68 18.38 9.11
C GLN A 45 6.02 17.26 9.93
N GLY A 46 6.03 16.03 9.40
CA GLY A 46 5.26 14.90 9.95
C GLY A 46 6.10 13.82 10.64
N GLY A 47 7.42 13.89 10.51
CA GLY A 47 8.32 12.80 10.88
C GLY A 47 8.17 11.57 9.98
N ILE A 48 8.75 10.45 10.43
CA ILE A 48 8.65 9.15 9.77
C ILE A 48 8.22 8.11 10.81
N ALA A 49 7.20 7.32 10.47
CA ALA A 49 6.70 6.25 11.32
C ALA A 49 6.77 4.89 10.61
N ALA A 50 7.13 3.85 11.36
CA ALA A 50 7.17 2.48 10.88
C ALA A 50 6.27 1.59 11.75
N PRO A 51 5.00 1.36 11.38
CA PRO A 51 4.14 0.44 12.10
C PRO A 51 4.69 -0.99 11.96
N VAL A 52 4.81 -1.67 13.10
CA VAL A 52 5.28 -3.05 13.19
C VAL A 52 4.27 -3.89 13.97
N GLY A 53 4.15 -5.16 13.61
CA GLY A 53 3.20 -6.08 14.22
C GLY A 53 3.56 -7.54 13.94
N LYS A 54 2.88 -8.45 14.63
CA LYS A 54 2.97 -9.89 14.37
C LYS A 54 2.28 -10.23 13.03
N ALA A 55 2.56 -11.40 12.46
CA ALA A 55 1.81 -11.91 11.32
C ALA A 55 0.29 -11.91 11.63
N GLY A 56 -0.52 -11.47 10.67
CA GLY A 56 -1.96 -11.24 10.85
C GLY A 56 -2.33 -9.83 11.33
N ALA A 57 -1.37 -8.99 11.72
CA ALA A 57 -1.63 -7.58 11.98
C ALA A 57 -1.97 -6.83 10.67
N MET A 58 -2.88 -5.85 10.76
CA MET A 58 -3.31 -5.04 9.63
C MET A 58 -2.95 -3.57 9.86
N VAL A 59 -2.57 -2.89 8.77
CA VAL A 59 -2.43 -1.44 8.71
C VAL A 59 -3.44 -0.93 7.69
N VAL A 60 -4.30 0.00 8.10
CA VAL A 60 -5.22 0.71 7.21
C VAL A 60 -4.70 2.13 7.05
N PHE A 61 -4.52 2.58 5.81
CA PHE A 61 -3.99 3.90 5.53
C PHE A 61 -4.62 4.51 4.27
N HIS A 62 -4.57 5.85 4.18
CA HIS A 62 -5.19 6.61 3.11
C HIS A 62 -4.39 6.50 1.79
N CYS A 63 -5.07 6.51 0.63
CA CYS A 63 -4.42 6.33 -0.68
C CYS A 63 -3.38 7.40 -1.04
N ASN A 64 -3.53 8.63 -0.51
CA ASN A 64 -2.58 9.72 -0.67
C ASN A 64 -1.47 9.76 0.42
N LEU A 65 -1.44 8.82 1.37
CA LEU A 65 -0.40 8.85 2.41
C LEU A 65 0.95 8.46 1.79
N VAL A 66 1.96 9.31 1.92
CA VAL A 66 3.30 9.02 1.40
C VAL A 66 3.90 7.87 2.19
N HIS A 67 4.31 6.83 1.47
CA HIS A 67 4.88 5.62 2.04
C HIS A 67 5.93 5.00 1.11
N ALA A 68 6.89 4.31 1.72
CA ALA A 68 7.92 3.55 1.01
C ALA A 68 8.46 2.46 1.93
N SER A 69 9.24 1.51 1.41
CA SER A 69 10.00 0.61 2.27
C SER A 69 11.42 0.42 1.77
N PRO A 70 12.42 0.38 2.67
CA PRO A 70 13.79 0.09 2.27
C PRO A 70 13.94 -1.38 1.85
N PRO A 71 15.02 -1.73 1.12
CA PRO A 71 15.38 -3.12 0.84
C PRO A 71 15.52 -3.94 2.13
N ASN A 72 15.15 -5.23 2.05
CA ASN A 72 15.33 -6.17 3.15
C ASN A 72 16.62 -6.99 2.93
N ILE A 73 17.68 -6.65 3.67
CA ILE A 73 18.95 -7.39 3.66
C ILE A 73 19.03 -8.46 4.77
N SER A 74 17.97 -8.61 5.57
CA SER A 74 17.93 -9.56 6.69
C SER A 74 17.53 -10.97 6.20
N PRO A 75 17.79 -12.04 6.98
CA PRO A 75 17.34 -13.39 6.63
C PRO A 75 15.84 -13.61 6.88
N PHE A 76 15.11 -12.62 7.41
CA PHE A 76 13.71 -12.77 7.77
C PHE A 76 12.82 -12.27 6.62
N GLY A 77 12.01 -13.17 6.07
CA GLY A 77 11.04 -12.84 5.03
C GLY A 77 10.06 -11.74 5.45
N ARG A 78 9.57 -10.99 4.47
CA ARG A 78 8.52 -9.99 4.65
C ARG A 78 7.48 -10.14 3.55
N THR A 79 6.49 -11.00 3.79
CA THR A 79 5.32 -11.17 2.93
C THR A 79 4.25 -10.17 3.35
N ILE A 80 3.77 -9.37 2.40
CA ILE A 80 2.70 -8.40 2.61
C ILE A 80 1.63 -8.66 1.57
N VAL A 81 0.38 -8.65 2.00
CA VAL A 81 -0.80 -8.65 1.12
C VAL A 81 -1.38 -7.24 1.16
N TYR A 82 -1.55 -6.63 -0.02
CA TYR A 82 -2.17 -5.31 -0.17
C TYR A 82 -3.57 -5.44 -0.75
N LEU A 83 -4.51 -4.75 -0.12
CA LEU A 83 -5.87 -4.57 -0.62
C LEU A 83 -6.13 -3.08 -0.83
N SER A 84 -6.19 -2.65 -2.09
CA SER A 84 -6.56 -1.28 -2.46
C SER A 84 -8.06 -1.19 -2.66
N LEU A 85 -8.78 -0.76 -1.62
CA LEU A 85 -10.24 -0.63 -1.67
C LEU A 85 -10.65 0.74 -2.22
N CYS A 86 -11.65 0.75 -3.09
CA CYS A 86 -12.24 1.96 -3.66
C CYS A 86 -13.75 1.93 -3.45
N ALA A 87 -14.34 3.09 -3.14
CA ALA A 87 -15.79 3.23 -3.15
C ALA A 87 -16.32 2.98 -4.58
N VAL A 88 -17.41 2.21 -4.71
CA VAL A 88 -18.02 1.89 -6.02
C VAL A 88 -18.44 3.15 -6.80
N SER A 89 -18.87 4.19 -6.08
CA SER A 89 -19.18 5.51 -6.65
C SER A 89 -17.96 6.23 -7.26
N ASN A 90 -16.74 5.80 -6.93
CA ASN A 90 -15.47 6.36 -7.38
C ASN A 90 -14.72 5.42 -8.36
N HIS A 91 -15.44 4.56 -9.09
CA HIS A 91 -14.83 3.65 -10.04
C HIS A 91 -14.15 4.37 -11.22
N ILE A 92 -13.14 3.73 -11.80
CA ILE A 92 -12.41 4.26 -12.95
C ILE A 92 -13.29 4.27 -14.21
N ARG A 93 -13.17 5.33 -15.02
CA ARG A 93 -13.92 5.47 -16.28
C ARG A 93 -13.07 5.28 -17.54
N ARG A 94 -11.76 5.09 -17.37
CA ARG A 94 -10.79 4.91 -18.46
C ARG A 94 -9.94 3.68 -18.21
N TYR A 95 -10.03 2.71 -19.10
CA TYR A 95 -9.35 1.42 -18.97
C TYR A 95 -7.99 1.42 -19.65
N LYS A 96 -7.05 2.18 -19.09
CA LYS A 96 -5.69 2.33 -19.66
C LYS A 96 -4.70 1.24 -19.22
N ARG A 97 -5.06 0.40 -18.26
CA ARG A 97 -4.20 -0.65 -17.70
C ARG A 97 -4.90 -2.01 -17.80
N ALA A 98 -4.10 -3.07 -17.73
CA ALA A 98 -4.60 -4.44 -17.64
C ALA A 98 -5.52 -4.60 -16.43
N GLU A 99 -6.51 -5.49 -16.55
CA GLU A 99 -7.56 -5.66 -15.53
C GLU A 99 -7.00 -6.08 -14.17
N PHE A 100 -5.99 -6.96 -14.15
CA PHE A 100 -5.32 -7.39 -12.91
C PHE A 100 -4.55 -6.26 -12.19
N ILE A 101 -4.37 -5.09 -12.83
CA ILE A 101 -3.77 -3.88 -12.23
C ILE A 101 -4.86 -2.87 -11.86
N ALA A 102 -5.91 -2.76 -12.69
CA ALA A 102 -7.02 -1.83 -12.51
C ALA A 102 -8.33 -2.54 -12.86
N HIS A 103 -9.01 -3.03 -11.82
CA HIS A 103 -10.19 -3.87 -11.93
C HIS A 103 -11.34 -3.16 -12.67
N ARG A 104 -12.19 -3.95 -13.31
CA ARG A 104 -13.34 -3.49 -14.10
C ARG A 104 -14.69 -3.96 -13.57
N ASP A 105 -14.69 -4.92 -12.64
CA ASP A 105 -15.86 -5.27 -11.84
C ASP A 105 -15.95 -4.33 -10.64
N PHE A 106 -17.09 -3.65 -10.52
CA PHE A 106 -17.38 -2.70 -9.45
C PHE A 106 -18.56 -3.15 -8.59
N THR A 107 -18.92 -4.43 -8.64
CA THR A 107 -19.91 -5.02 -7.76
C THR A 107 -19.49 -4.83 -6.30
N PRO A 108 -20.36 -4.31 -5.42
CA PRO A 108 -20.04 -4.17 -4.00
C PRO A 108 -19.61 -5.50 -3.38
N ILE A 109 -18.55 -5.47 -2.56
CA ILE A 109 -18.08 -6.66 -1.84
C ILE A 109 -19.11 -7.03 -0.78
N ALA A 110 -19.53 -8.29 -0.78
CA ALA A 110 -20.34 -8.87 0.29
C ALA A 110 -19.41 -9.41 1.40
N PRO A 111 -19.59 -9.01 2.67
CA PRO A 111 -18.85 -9.62 3.76
C PRO A 111 -19.25 -11.09 3.91
N LEU A 112 -18.26 -11.95 4.10
CA LEU A 112 -18.46 -13.33 4.53
C LEU A 112 -18.64 -13.38 6.06
N ALA A 113 -18.99 -14.55 6.58
CA ALA A 113 -19.05 -14.78 8.03
C ALA A 113 -17.67 -14.58 8.70
N ASP A 114 -17.66 -14.16 9.96
CA ASP A 114 -16.43 -13.83 10.71
C ASP A 114 -15.40 -14.97 10.76
N ASN A 115 -15.87 -16.22 10.71
CA ASN A 115 -15.04 -17.42 10.76
C ASN A 115 -14.59 -17.94 9.38
N CYS A 116 -14.93 -17.26 8.28
CA CYS A 116 -14.70 -17.75 6.92
C CYS A 116 -13.24 -18.16 6.63
N LEU A 117 -12.25 -17.46 7.20
CA LEU A 117 -10.84 -17.80 7.01
C LEU A 117 -10.40 -19.00 7.85
N SER A 118 -10.96 -19.17 9.05
CA SER A 118 -10.68 -20.32 9.90
C SER A 118 -11.25 -21.60 9.28
N ASP A 119 -12.47 -21.52 8.75
CA ASP A 119 -13.12 -22.63 8.05
C ASP A 119 -12.32 -23.03 6.80
N LEU A 120 -11.93 -22.05 5.96
CA LEU A 120 -11.12 -22.28 4.76
C LEU A 120 -9.77 -22.94 5.09
N GLY A 121 -9.12 -22.50 6.17
CA GLY A 121 -7.86 -23.08 6.63
C GLY A 121 -8.00 -24.52 7.11
N ALA A 122 -9.15 -24.87 7.71
CA ALA A 122 -9.44 -26.24 8.13
C ALA A 122 -9.75 -27.17 6.94
N GLU A 123 -10.37 -26.65 5.88
CA GLU A 123 -10.62 -27.42 4.64
C GLU A 123 -9.34 -27.67 3.82
N ALA A 124 -8.37 -26.75 3.89
CA ALA A 124 -7.11 -26.85 3.15
C ALA A 124 -6.04 -27.73 3.84
N ALA A 125 -6.28 -28.15 5.08
CA ALA A 125 -5.38 -28.98 5.90
C ALA A 125 -5.71 -30.47 5.79
#